data_AF-A0AAJ1P9R3-F1
#
_entry.id   AF-A0AAJ1P9R3-F1
#
_cell.length_a   1.000
_cell.length_b   1.000
_cell.length_c   1.000
_cell.angle_alpha   90.00
_cell.angle_beta   90.00
_cell.angle_gamma   90.00
#
_symmetry.space_group_name_H-M   'P 1'
#
loop_
_entity.id
_entity.type
_entity.pdbx_description
1 polymer ?
#
loop_
_entity_poly.entity_id
_entity_poly.type
_entity_poly.pdbx_seq_one_letter_code
_entity_poly.pdbx_strand_id
1 'polypeptide(L)' 'MLDEDDLKSIGAEQAWLKIQQIDKTACINKLYALEGAILGIKKTLLPNERKEALREFYNRYKK' A
#
# COMPACT_ATOMS: atom_id res chain seq x y z
N MET A 1 -9.81 -17.74 -0.55
CA MET A 1 -10.57 -16.54 -0.12
C MET A 1 -9.52 -15.62 0.45
N LEU A 2 -9.33 -14.41 -0.10
CA LEU A 2 -8.37 -13.44 0.44
C LEU A 2 -9.16 -12.52 1.34
N ASP A 3 -9.13 -12.78 2.64
CA ASP A 3 -9.91 -12.03 3.64
C ASP A 3 -9.11 -10.81 4.13
N GLU A 4 -9.74 -9.88 4.86
CA GLU A 4 -9.06 -8.66 5.37
C GLU A 4 -7.81 -8.98 6.22
N ASP A 5 -7.78 -10.16 6.84
CA ASP A 5 -6.64 -10.66 7.61
C ASP A 5 -5.41 -10.96 6.75
N ASP A 6 -5.59 -11.35 5.49
CA ASP A 6 -4.46 -11.58 4.58
C ASP A 6 -3.74 -10.27 4.25
N LEU A 7 -4.51 -9.17 4.09
CA LEU A 7 -3.94 -7.86 3.81
C LEU A 7 -3.16 -7.32 5.02
N LYS A 8 -3.68 -7.52 6.23
CA LYS A 8 -2.98 -7.17 7.48
C LYS A 8 -1.74 -8.03 7.68
N SER A 9 -1.77 -9.31 7.30
CA SER A 9 -0.63 -10.21 7.45
C SER A 9 0.53 -9.90 6.49
N ILE A 10 0.25 -9.50 5.24
CA ILE A 10 1.30 -9.21 4.25
C ILE A 10 1.74 -7.73 4.26
N GLY A 11 0.87 -6.83 4.71
CA GLY A 11 1.10 -5.38 4.72
C GLY A 11 0.87 -4.70 3.37
N ALA A 12 0.74 -3.37 3.40
CA ALA A 12 0.41 -2.57 2.22
C ALA A 12 1.50 -2.67 1.13
N GLU A 13 2.76 -2.72 1.53
CA GLU A 13 3.93 -2.76 0.65
C GLU A 13 3.97 -4.05 -0.18
N GLN A 14 3.80 -5.21 0.46
CA GLN A 14 3.76 -6.50 -0.26
C GLN A 14 2.50 -6.64 -1.11
N ALA A 15 1.35 -6.19 -0.60
CA ALA A 15 0.12 -6.16 -1.38
C ALA A 15 0.28 -5.32 -2.65
N TRP A 16 0.93 -4.15 -2.54
CA TRP A 16 1.20 -3.29 -3.68
C TRP A 16 2.17 -3.92 -4.68
N LEU A 17 3.22 -4.63 -4.23
CA LEU A 17 4.13 -5.36 -5.14
C LEU A 17 3.40 -6.45 -5.92
N LYS A 18 2.51 -7.21 -5.27
CA LYS A 18 1.68 -8.21 -5.95
C LYS A 18 0.78 -7.57 -7.01
N ILE A 19 0.19 -6.41 -6.70
CA ILE A 19 -0.60 -5.65 -7.68
C ILE A 19 0.28 -5.16 -8.82
N GLN A 20 1.47 -4.61 -8.55
CA GLN A 20 2.38 -4.09 -9.57
C GLN A 20 2.81 -5.18 -10.58
N GLN A 21 2.96 -6.42 -10.12
CA GLN A 21 3.28 -7.57 -10.99
C GLN A 21 2.18 -7.85 -12.02
N ILE A 22 0.91 -7.57 -11.68
CA ILE A 22 -0.26 -7.77 -12.54
C ILE A 22 -0.57 -6.50 -13.34
N ASP A 23 -0.48 -5.35 -12.68
CA ASP A 23 -0.81 -4.01 -13.18
C ASP A 23 0.36 -3.06 -12.92
N LYS A 24 1.21 -2.89 -13.92
CA LYS A 24 2.37 -1.98 -13.87
C LYS A 24 1.98 -0.51 -13.69
N THR A 25 0.70 -0.16 -13.85
CA THR A 25 0.20 1.20 -13.60
C THR A 25 -0.16 1.44 -12.13
N ALA A 26 0.11 0.47 -11.25
CA ALA A 26 -0.06 0.61 -9.82
C ALA A 26 0.64 1.89 -9.32
N CYS A 27 -0.17 2.86 -8.89
CA CYS A 27 0.33 4.16 -8.45
C CYS A 27 0.44 4.21 -6.92
N ILE A 28 1.11 5.24 -6.42
CA ILE A 28 1.28 5.48 -4.98
C ILE A 28 -0.07 5.65 -4.25
N ASN A 29 -1.11 6.13 -4.94
CA ASN A 29 -2.45 6.23 -4.35
C ASN A 29 -3.03 4.87 -3.99
N LYS A 30 -2.71 3.81 -4.75
CA LYS A 30 -3.11 2.43 -4.40
C LYS A 30 -2.40 1.97 -3.14
N LEU A 31 -1.09 2.27 -3.01
CA LEU A 31 -0.31 1.95 -1.81
C LEU A 31 -0.89 2.62 -0.55
N TYR A 32 -1.23 3.91 -0.62
CA TYR A 32 -1.88 4.62 0.50
C TYR A 32 -3.29 4.10 0.81
N ALA A 33 -4.04 3.66 -0.20
CA ALA A 33 -5.36 3.07 0.03
C ALA A 33 -5.25 1.75 0.79
N LEU A 34 -4.27 0.91 0.46
CA LEU A 34 -4.01 -0.37 1.15
C LEU A 34 -3.62 -0.13 2.61
N GLU A 35 -2.70 0.81 2.87
CA GLU A 35 -2.31 1.17 4.24
C GLU A 35 -3.50 1.72 5.04
N GLY A 36 -4.30 2.60 4.43
CA GLY A 36 -5.52 3.12 5.06
C GLY A 36 -6.51 2.00 5.41
N ALA A 37 -6.69 1.02 4.52
CA ALA A 37 -7.55 -0.13 4.77
C ALA A 37 -7.04 -1.00 5.94
N ILE A 38 -5.72 -1.26 6.00
CA ILE A 38 -5.09 -2.00 7.10
C ILE A 38 -5.32 -1.31 8.45
N LEU A 39 -5.14 0.01 8.49
CA LEU A 39 -5.29 0.83 9.70
C LEU A 39 -6.75 1.19 10.01
N GLY A 40 -7.70 0.86 9.14
CA GLY A 40 -9.11 1.24 9.28
C GLY A 40 -9.36 2.75 9.18
N ILE A 41 -8.49 3.51 8.50
CA ILE A 41 -8.59 4.96 8.35
C ILE A 41 -8.55 5.41 6.88
N LYS A 42 -9.10 6.60 6.60
CA LYS A 42 -8.99 7.20 5.26
C LYS A 42 -7.54 7.52 4.95
N LYS A 43 -7.10 7.31 3.69
CA LYS A 43 -5.72 7.61 3.24
C LYS A 43 -5.26 9.06 3.53
N THR A 44 -6.20 10.01 3.62
CA THR A 44 -5.92 11.40 3.95
C THR A 44 -5.44 11.56 5.39
N LEU A 45 -5.94 10.70 6.30
CA LEU A 45 -5.62 10.66 7.72
C LEU A 45 -4.34 9.87 8.03
N LEU A 46 -3.71 9.24 7.03
CA LEU A 46 -2.44 8.56 7.25
C LEU A 46 -1.40 9.55 7.82
N PRO A 47 -0.67 9.16 8.89
CA PRO A 47 0.40 9.97 9.44
C PRO A 47 1.41 10.34 8.35
N ASN A 48 1.93 11.57 8.41
CA ASN A 48 2.90 12.05 7.41
C ASN A 48 4.15 11.18 7.37
N GLU A 49 4.65 10.73 8.53
CA GLU A 49 5.78 9.80 8.62
C GLU A 49 5.51 8.50 7.84
N ARG A 50 4.31 7.93 8.00
CA ARG A 50 3.95 6.71 7.27
C ARG A 50 3.79 6.97 5.76
N LYS A 51 3.23 8.11 5.37
CA LYS A 51 3.16 8.50 3.95
C LYS A 51 4.55 8.62 3.33
N GLU A 52 5.51 9.23 4.03
CA GLU A 52 6.88 9.36 3.54
C GLU A 52 7.57 7.99 3.42
N ALA A 53 7.46 7.11 4.41
CA ALA A 53 7.98 5.74 4.32
C ALA A 53 7.41 4.97 3.11
N LEU A 54 6.10 5.05 2.89
CA LEU A 54 5.43 4.44 1.74
C LEU A 54 5.85 5.09 0.41
N ARG A 55 6.16 6.39 0.41
CA ARG A 55 6.66 7.10 -0.77
C ARG A 55 8.07 6.69 -1.13
N GLU A 56 8.95 6.53 -0.14
CA GLU A 56 10.30 6.00 -0.34
C GLU A 56 10.26 4.57 -0.90
N PHE A 57 9.41 3.73 -0.31
CA PHE A 57 9.14 2.39 -0.81
C PHE A 57 8.67 2.44 -2.27
N TYR A 58 7.63 3.22 -2.57
CA TYR A 58 7.12 3.37 -3.94
C TYR A 58 8.21 3.83 -4.91
N ASN A 59 9.05 4.79 -4.54
CA ASN A 59 10.14 5.27 -5.39
C ASN A 59 11.22 4.21 -5.65
N ARG A 60 11.45 3.30 -4.70
CA ARG A 60 12.39 2.19 -4.85
C ARG A 60 11.89 1.10 -5.80
N TYR A 61 10.57 0.88 -5.84
CA TYR A 61 9.98 -0.25 -6.56
C TYR A 61 9.16 0.13 -7.81
N LYS A 62 8.79 1.40 -8.01
CA LYS A 62 8.19 1.87 -9.28
C LYS A 62 9.20 1.59 -10.41
N LYS A 63 8.94 0.56 -11.19
CA LYS A 63 9.70 0.16 -12.37
C LYS A 63 8.72 -0.01 -13.51
#